data_AF-A0AA40LRM6-F1
#
_entry.id   AF-A0AA40LRM6-F1
#
_cell.length_a   1.000
_cell.length_b   1.000
_cell.length_c   1.000
_cell.angle_alpha   90.00
_cell.angle_beta   90.00
_cell.angle_gamma   90.00
#
_symmetry.space_group_name_H-M   'P 1'
#
loop_
_entity.id
_entity.type
_entity.pdbx_description
1 polymer ?
#
loop_
_entity_poly.entity_id
_entity_poly.type
_entity_poly.pdbx_seq_one_letter_code
_entity_poly.pdbx_strand_id
1 'polypeptide(L)'
;MMVQEGQPQGRERPVWWSHVKIWSVAVISIAFLSACFIVSCVVTYHFTYVKTDKRLSELHTYHPSLTCFNEGTRVKEKVWGCCPSTWKSFGSSCYFISDEKNFWSKSEQNCVRMGAHLVVLNTKAEQDFIVQLLNESLSYFLGLSDPQGNDSWQWIDQTPYTENVR
;
A
#
# COMPACT_ATOMS: atom_id res chain seq x y z
N MET A 1 45.42 70.84 43.08
CA MET A 1 45.43 69.41 43.46
C MET A 1 44.22 68.77 42.82
N MET A 2 44.45 67.80 41.93
CA MET A 2 43.45 67.01 41.21
C MET A 2 42.73 66.06 42.17
N VAL A 3 41.49 65.66 41.86
CA VAL A 3 41.04 64.26 41.66
C VAL A 3 39.67 64.30 40.97
N GLN A 4 39.55 63.60 39.84
CA GLN A 4 38.30 63.26 39.13
C GLN A 4 37.76 61.94 39.68
N GLU A 5 36.45 61.84 39.89
CA GLU A 5 35.74 60.57 40.13
C GLU A 5 35.01 60.16 38.84
N GLY A 6 35.33 58.97 38.33
CA GLY A 6 34.84 58.46 37.05
C GLY A 6 33.41 57.89 37.11
N GLN A 7 32.63 58.17 36.07
CA GLN A 7 31.33 57.52 35.82
C GLN A 7 31.51 56.04 35.40
N PRO A 8 30.52 55.17 35.66
CA PRO A 8 30.54 53.80 35.17
C PRO A 8 30.19 53.78 33.67
N GLN A 9 31.15 53.37 32.83
CA GLN A 9 30.92 53.15 31.40
C GLN A 9 30.01 51.94 31.18
N GLY A 10 28.80 52.21 30.69
CA GLY A 10 27.92 51.19 30.10
C GLY A 10 28.61 50.55 28.90
N ARG A 11 28.76 49.23 28.93
CA ARG A 11 29.39 48.43 27.87
C ARG A 11 28.40 48.28 26.69
N GLU A 12 28.44 49.18 25.72
CA GLU A 12 27.76 48.99 24.44
C GLU A 12 28.42 47.82 23.69
N ARG A 13 27.66 46.75 23.43
CA ARG A 13 28.18 45.58 22.68
C ARG A 13 28.26 45.94 21.20
N PRO A 14 29.41 45.70 20.51
CA PRO A 14 29.58 46.11 19.12
C PRO A 14 28.55 45.42 18.22
N VAL A 15 27.97 46.16 17.28
CA VAL A 15 26.96 45.70 16.29
C VAL A 15 27.41 44.42 15.57
N TRP A 16 28.72 44.26 15.35
CA TRP A 16 29.34 43.06 14.78
C TRP A 16 29.04 41.78 15.59
N TRP A 17 28.95 41.87 16.92
CA TRP A 17 28.63 40.73 17.80
C TRP A 17 27.19 40.23 17.61
N SER A 18 26.28 41.13 17.23
CA SER A 18 24.88 40.78 16.92
C SER A 18 24.79 40.04 15.59
N HIS A 19 25.51 40.48 14.56
CA HIS A 19 25.59 39.76 13.29
C HIS A 19 26.20 38.37 13.48
N VAL A 20 27.35 38.27 14.16
CA VAL A 20 28.00 36.97 14.42
C VAL A 20 27.06 35.99 15.11
N LYS A 21 26.26 36.45 16.08
CA LYS A 21 25.24 35.62 16.74
C LYS A 21 24.12 35.19 15.81
N ILE A 22 23.57 36.11 15.01
CA ILE A 22 22.52 35.80 14.05
C ILE A 22 23.01 34.76 13.04
N TRP A 23 24.20 34.96 12.46
CA TRP A 23 24.82 34.02 11.54
C TRP A 23 25.10 32.66 12.18
N SER A 24 25.57 32.63 13.44
CA SER A 24 25.76 31.37 14.17
C SER A 24 24.46 30.60 14.39
N VAL A 25 23.37 31.29 14.75
CA VAL A 25 22.05 30.68 14.95
C VAL A 25 21.52 30.16 13.62
N ALA A 26 21.63 30.93 12.53
CA ALA A 26 21.21 30.50 11.20
C ALA A 26 21.95 29.24 10.73
N VAL A 27 23.27 29.18 10.91
CA VAL A 27 24.06 28.00 10.52
C VAL A 27 23.67 26.77 11.34
N ILE A 28 23.47 26.91 12.65
CA ILE A 28 23.02 25.82 13.52
C ILE A 28 21.63 25.33 13.08
N SER A 29 20.70 26.26 12.80
CA SER A 29 19.35 25.92 12.33
C SER A 29 19.38 25.22 10.98
N ILE A 30 20.18 25.68 10.01
CA ILE A 30 20.33 25.04 8.70
C ILE A 30 20.92 23.64 8.84
N ALA A 31 21.97 23.48 9.65
CA ALA A 31 22.58 22.18 9.92
C ALA A 31 21.56 21.22 10.53
N PHE A 32 20.78 21.68 11.51
CA PHE A 32 19.72 20.87 12.13
C PHE A 32 18.62 20.47 11.12
N LEU A 33 18.12 21.42 10.34
CA LEU A 33 17.10 21.16 9.31
C LEU A 33 17.61 20.18 8.24
N SER A 34 18.86 20.34 7.80
CA SER A 34 19.49 19.42 6.86
C SER A 34 19.61 18.01 7.44
N ALA A 35 20.01 17.88 8.71
CA ALA A 35 20.10 16.60 9.39
C ALA A 35 18.71 15.94 9.53
N CYS A 36 17.68 16.70 9.91
CA CYS A 36 16.31 16.21 9.97
C CYS A 36 15.81 15.74 8.60
N PHE A 37 16.07 16.50 7.53
CA PHE A 37 15.70 16.13 6.18
C PHE A 37 16.40 14.84 5.74
N ILE A 38 17.72 14.72 5.97
CA ILE A 38 18.49 13.51 5.64
C ILE A 38 17.95 12.30 6.39
N VAL A 39 17.70 12.43 7.70
CA VAL A 39 17.12 11.33 8.51
C VAL A 39 15.75 10.93 7.98
N SER A 40 14.88 11.90 7.67
CA SER A 40 13.57 11.61 7.09
C SER A 40 13.71 10.89 5.75
N CYS A 41 14.58 11.35 4.85
CA CYS A 41 14.79 10.71 3.55
C CYS A 41 15.32 9.28 3.72
N VAL A 42 16.26 9.05 4.64
CA VAL A 42 16.78 7.70 4.92
C VAL A 42 15.68 6.80 5.48
N VAL A 43 14.89 7.27 6.45
CA VAL A 43 13.76 6.50 7.02
C VAL A 43 12.72 6.21 5.94
N THR A 44 12.32 7.20 5.15
CA THR A 44 11.38 7.01 4.05
C THR A 44 11.93 6.03 3.02
N TYR A 45 13.19 6.16 2.60
CA TYR A 45 13.83 5.22 1.68
C TYR A 45 13.83 3.80 2.25
N HIS A 46 14.35 3.61 3.46
CA HIS A 46 14.43 2.28 4.08
C HIS A 46 13.05 1.67 4.32
N PHE A 47 12.06 2.48 4.70
CA PHE A 47 10.71 1.98 4.97
C PHE A 47 9.94 1.69 3.68
N THR A 48 9.98 2.59 2.70
CA THR A 48 9.20 2.44 1.46
C THR A 48 9.88 1.50 0.48
N TYR A 49 11.15 1.75 0.13
CA TYR A 49 11.87 0.97 -0.88
C TYR A 49 12.07 -0.47 -0.43
N VAL A 50 12.60 -0.71 0.78
CA VAL A 50 12.86 -2.08 1.27
C VAL A 50 11.56 -2.85 1.49
N LYS A 51 10.47 -2.20 1.94
CA LYS A 51 9.16 -2.87 2.07
C LYS A 51 8.60 -3.25 0.72
N THR A 52 8.69 -2.37 -0.28
CA THR A 52 8.23 -2.65 -1.65
C THR A 52 9.07 -3.75 -2.30
N ASP A 53 10.40 -3.73 -2.16
CA ASP A 53 11.30 -4.76 -2.67
C ASP A 53 10.98 -6.14 -2.08
N LYS A 54 10.78 -6.22 -0.75
CA LYS A 54 10.35 -7.46 -0.10
C LYS A 54 9.01 -7.96 -0.63
N ARG A 55 8.01 -7.08 -0.78
CA ARG A 55 6.70 -7.44 -1.33
C ARG A 55 6.79 -7.93 -2.78
N LEU A 56 7.63 -7.30 -3.59
CA LEU A 56 7.88 -7.72 -4.98
C LEU A 56 8.56 -9.10 -5.03
N SER A 57 9.55 -9.32 -4.16
CA SER A 57 10.21 -10.62 -4.03
C SER A 57 9.25 -11.72 -3.56
N GLU A 58 8.38 -11.44 -2.58
CA GLU A 58 7.31 -12.35 -2.16
C GLU A 58 6.37 -12.67 -3.33
N LEU A 59 5.95 -11.65 -4.08
CA LEU A 59 5.04 -11.80 -5.22
C LEU A 59 5.66 -12.65 -6.35
N HIS A 60 6.94 -12.45 -6.66
CA HIS A 60 7.67 -13.30 -7.62
C HIS A 60 7.77 -14.76 -7.16
N THR A 61 7.80 -14.99 -5.84
CA THR A 61 7.81 -16.36 -5.29
C THR A 61 6.45 -17.03 -5.51
N TYR A 62 5.35 -16.29 -5.38
CA TYR A 62 4.00 -16.80 -5.63
C TYR A 62 3.69 -16.96 -7.13
N HIS A 63 4.22 -16.08 -7.97
CA HIS A 63 3.93 -16.04 -9.41
C HIS A 63 5.20 -16.19 -10.25
N PRO A 64 5.82 -17.39 -10.29
CA PRO A 64 7.08 -17.60 -10.99
C PRO A 64 6.94 -17.59 -12.53
N SER A 65 5.73 -17.76 -13.05
CA SER A 65 5.45 -17.73 -14.47
C SER A 65 4.05 -17.19 -14.75
N LEU A 66 3.89 -16.55 -15.90
CA LEU A 66 2.64 -16.01 -16.40
C LEU A 66 2.22 -16.74 -17.68
N THR A 67 0.93 -17.00 -17.82
CA THR A 67 0.29 -17.48 -19.04
C THR A 67 -0.60 -16.39 -19.60
N CYS A 68 -0.36 -16.00 -20.86
CA CYS A 68 -1.11 -14.95 -21.54
C CYS A 68 -2.16 -15.52 -22.49
N PHE A 69 -3.32 -14.88 -22.52
CA PHE A 69 -4.49 -15.29 -23.29
C PHE A 69 -5.05 -14.10 -24.08
N ASN A 70 -5.70 -14.39 -25.20
CA ASN A 70 -6.40 -13.37 -25.96
C ASN A 70 -7.75 -13.10 -25.28
N GLU A 71 -7.90 -11.90 -24.74
CA GLU A 71 -9.12 -11.44 -24.12
C GLU A 71 -10.12 -11.17 -25.25
N GLY A 72 -10.97 -12.17 -25.52
CA GLY A 72 -11.94 -12.14 -26.62
C GLY A 72 -13.00 -11.04 -26.42
N THR A 73 -12.63 -9.79 -26.68
CA THR A 73 -13.55 -8.65 -26.68
C THR A 73 -14.27 -8.55 -28.03
N ARG A 74 -15.46 -7.93 -28.05
CA ARG A 74 -16.20 -7.65 -29.29
C ARG A 74 -15.54 -6.58 -30.17
N VAL A 75 -14.39 -6.04 -29.74
CA VAL A 75 -13.64 -5.01 -30.46
C VAL A 75 -12.71 -5.69 -31.45
N LYS A 76 -12.49 -5.09 -32.63
CA LYS A 76 -11.61 -5.62 -33.69
C LYS A 76 -10.13 -5.71 -33.27
N GLU A 77 -9.76 -5.24 -32.08
CA GLU A 77 -8.39 -5.24 -31.58
C GLU A 77 -8.12 -6.45 -30.67
N LYS A 78 -6.94 -7.04 -30.85
CA LYS A 78 -6.48 -8.20 -30.10
C LYS A 78 -5.93 -7.75 -28.75
N VAL A 79 -6.77 -7.76 -27.72
CA VAL A 79 -6.37 -7.45 -26.34
C VAL A 79 -5.82 -8.72 -25.69
N TRP A 80 -4.67 -8.63 -25.03
CA TRP A 80 -4.05 -9.74 -24.32
C TRP A 80 -4.08 -9.51 -22.82
N GLY A 81 -4.54 -10.50 -22.06
CA GLY A 81 -4.41 -10.57 -20.60
C GLY A 81 -3.40 -11.63 -20.21
N CYS A 82 -2.78 -11.50 -19.04
CA CYS A 82 -1.88 -12.52 -18.49
C CYS A 82 -2.24 -12.82 -17.05
N CYS A 83 -2.27 -14.10 -16.69
CA CYS A 83 -2.47 -14.57 -15.33
C CYS A 83 -1.28 -15.41 -14.87
N PRO A 84 -1.03 -15.55 -13.57
CA PRO A 84 -0.10 -16.55 -13.08
C PRO A 84 -0.50 -17.94 -13.61
N SER A 85 0.47 -18.75 -14.03
CA SER A 85 0.20 -19.99 -14.78
C SER A 85 -0.63 -21.02 -14.01
N THR A 86 -0.65 -20.95 -12.67
CA THR A 86 -1.47 -21.82 -11.80
C THR A 86 -2.89 -21.30 -11.59
N TRP A 87 -3.20 -20.10 -12.07
CA TRP A 87 -4.49 -19.43 -11.90
C TRP A 87 -5.36 -19.65 -13.14
N LYS A 88 -6.68 -19.52 -12.99
CA LYS A 88 -7.63 -19.58 -14.09
C LYS A 88 -7.98 -18.17 -14.54
N SER A 89 -8.08 -17.93 -15.84
CA SER A 89 -8.50 -16.64 -16.38
C SER A 89 -9.96 -16.66 -16.82
N PHE A 90 -10.67 -15.57 -16.56
CA PHE A 90 -12.00 -15.32 -17.11
C PHE A 90 -12.26 -13.81 -17.20
N GLY A 91 -12.62 -13.35 -18.40
CA GLY A 91 -12.64 -11.92 -18.72
C GLY A 91 -11.25 -11.31 -18.52
N SER A 92 -11.19 -10.18 -17.83
CA SER A 92 -9.97 -9.44 -17.49
C SER A 92 -9.30 -9.90 -16.19
N SER A 93 -9.81 -10.97 -15.55
CA SER A 93 -9.48 -11.33 -14.17
C SER A 93 -8.84 -12.72 -14.06
N CYS A 94 -8.08 -12.92 -12.98
CA CYS A 94 -7.39 -14.16 -12.63
C CYS A 94 -7.93 -14.71 -11.31
N TYR A 95 -8.22 -16.00 -11.25
CA TYR A 95 -8.86 -16.66 -10.11
C TYR A 95 -7.99 -17.80 -9.59
N PHE A 96 -7.85 -17.87 -8.27
CA PHE A 96 -7.15 -18.93 -7.57
C PHE A 96 -8.09 -19.63 -6.60
N ILE A 97 -8.17 -20.96 -6.69
CA ILE A 97 -8.97 -21.78 -5.80
C ILE A 97 -8.04 -22.37 -4.75
N SER A 98 -8.13 -21.87 -3.52
CA SER A 98 -7.35 -22.40 -2.40
C SER A 98 -7.97 -23.69 -1.87
N ASP A 99 -7.11 -24.65 -1.53
CA ASP A 99 -7.45 -25.90 -0.83
C ASP A 99 -7.20 -25.81 0.69
N GLU A 100 -6.70 -24.67 1.19
CA GLU A 100 -6.43 -24.46 2.60
C GLU A 100 -7.71 -24.21 3.41
N LYS A 101 -7.85 -24.93 4.53
CA LYS A 101 -8.94 -24.73 5.48
C LYS A 101 -8.55 -23.70 6.53
N ASN A 102 -9.00 -22.46 6.34
CA ASN A 102 -8.75 -21.33 7.23
C ASN A 102 -10.08 -20.64 7.61
N PHE A 103 -10.03 -19.63 8.47
CA PHE A 103 -11.14 -18.71 8.68
C PHE A 103 -11.05 -17.52 7.71
N TRP A 104 -12.17 -16.84 7.45
CA TRP A 104 -12.29 -15.78 6.44
C TRP A 104 -11.12 -14.78 6.44
N SER A 105 -10.78 -14.20 7.59
CA SER A 105 -9.72 -13.17 7.66
C SER A 105 -8.31 -13.72 7.43
N LYS A 106 -8.08 -15.01 7.72
CA LYS A 106 -6.82 -15.67 7.37
C LYS A 106 -6.75 -16.00 5.88
N SER A 107 -7.86 -16.43 5.29
CA SER A 107 -7.97 -16.64 3.84
C SER A 107 -7.69 -15.34 3.09
N GLU A 108 -8.27 -14.23 3.51
CA GLU A 108 -7.99 -12.91 2.93
C GLU A 108 -6.53 -12.49 3.09
N GLN A 109 -5.95 -12.68 4.29
CA GLN A 109 -4.53 -12.39 4.50
C GLN A 109 -3.63 -13.19 3.54
N ASN A 110 -4.00 -14.44 3.25
CA ASN A 110 -3.28 -15.28 2.29
C ASN A 110 -3.45 -14.75 0.86
N CYS A 111 -4.66 -14.36 0.44
CA CYS A 111 -4.90 -13.71 -0.84
C CYS A 111 -4.05 -12.44 -1.01
N VAL A 112 -4.01 -11.56 -0.01
CA VAL A 112 -3.20 -10.33 -0.03
C VAL A 112 -1.71 -10.61 -0.17
N ARG A 113 -1.22 -11.69 0.46
CA ARG A 113 0.19 -12.10 0.32
C ARG A 113 0.53 -12.52 -1.11
N MET A 114 -0.46 -13.05 -1.84
CA MET A 114 -0.35 -13.38 -3.26
C MET A 114 -0.65 -12.19 -4.20
N GLY A 115 -0.84 -10.98 -3.66
CA GLY A 115 -1.19 -9.80 -4.46
C GLY A 115 -2.62 -9.82 -4.99
N ALA A 116 -3.53 -10.50 -4.31
CA ALA A 116 -4.94 -10.63 -4.67
C ALA A 116 -5.87 -10.39 -3.47
N HIS A 117 -7.17 -10.57 -3.68
CA HIS A 117 -8.21 -10.51 -2.63
C HIS A 117 -9.16 -11.69 -2.78
N LEU A 118 -9.92 -12.00 -1.74
CA LEU A 118 -11.08 -12.87 -1.86
C LEU A 118 -12.04 -12.33 -2.92
N VAL A 119 -12.62 -13.23 -3.72
CA VAL A 119 -13.34 -12.88 -4.94
C VAL A 119 -14.61 -12.07 -4.66
N VAL A 120 -14.83 -11.03 -5.46
CA VAL A 120 -16.10 -10.29 -5.56
C VAL A 120 -16.81 -10.77 -6.82
N LEU A 121 -18.04 -11.26 -6.68
CA LEU A 121 -18.82 -11.75 -7.82
C LEU A 121 -19.65 -10.60 -8.39
N ASN A 122 -19.34 -10.19 -9.61
CA ASN A 122 -19.96 -9.02 -10.25
C ASN A 122 -20.98 -9.41 -11.33
N THR A 123 -20.87 -10.61 -11.89
CA THR A 123 -21.77 -11.08 -12.96
C THR A 123 -22.14 -12.54 -12.79
N LYS A 124 -23.33 -12.91 -13.27
CA LYS A 124 -23.75 -14.32 -13.34
C LYS A 124 -22.75 -15.19 -14.12
N ALA A 125 -22.19 -14.68 -15.22
CA ALA A 125 -21.25 -15.44 -16.03
C ALA A 125 -19.93 -15.75 -15.29
N GLU A 126 -19.45 -14.80 -14.49
CA GLU A 126 -18.30 -15.00 -13.59
C GLU A 126 -18.62 -16.02 -12.50
N GLN A 127 -19.80 -15.93 -11.87
CA GLN A 127 -20.24 -16.90 -10.88
C GLN A 127 -20.36 -18.32 -11.48
N ASP A 128 -21.00 -18.46 -12.63
CA ASP A 128 -21.16 -19.75 -13.32
C ASP A 128 -19.79 -20.36 -13.69
N PHE A 129 -18.85 -19.52 -14.14
CA PHE A 129 -17.47 -19.95 -14.42
C PHE A 129 -16.76 -20.46 -13.15
N ILE A 130 -16.85 -19.72 -12.04
CA ILE A 130 -16.19 -20.11 -10.78
C ILE A 130 -16.78 -21.41 -10.26
N VAL A 131 -18.11 -21.54 -10.20
CA VAL A 131 -18.80 -22.74 -9.67
C VAL A 131 -18.34 -24.01 -10.40
N GLN A 132 -18.11 -23.95 -11.71
CA GLN A 132 -17.60 -25.08 -12.50
C GLN A 132 -16.18 -25.53 -12.11
N LEU A 133 -15.41 -24.67 -11.43
CA LEU A 133 -14.05 -24.97 -10.97
C LEU A 133 -13.99 -25.51 -9.54
N LEU A 134 -15.07 -25.36 -8.76
CA LEU A 134 -15.10 -25.70 -7.34
C LEU A 134 -15.39 -27.18 -7.12
N ASN A 135 -14.84 -27.73 -6.03
CA ASN A 135 -15.24 -29.05 -5.55
C ASN A 135 -16.51 -28.90 -4.69
N GLU A 136 -17.60 -29.51 -5.13
CA GLU A 136 -18.91 -29.47 -4.44
C GLU A 136 -18.89 -30.03 -3.01
N SER A 137 -17.86 -30.81 -2.64
CA SER A 137 -17.69 -31.35 -1.28
C SER A 137 -17.01 -30.37 -0.30
N LEU A 138 -16.61 -29.19 -0.77
CA LEU A 138 -15.90 -28.18 0.01
C LEU A 138 -16.65 -26.85 0.06
N SER A 139 -16.34 -26.03 1.06
CA SER A 139 -16.83 -24.67 1.18
C SER A 139 -15.68 -23.69 0.95
N TYR A 140 -15.97 -22.62 0.22
CA TYR A 140 -14.99 -21.62 -0.17
C TYR A 140 -15.42 -20.24 0.33
N PHE A 141 -14.49 -19.47 0.87
CA PHE A 141 -14.76 -18.09 1.26
C PHE A 141 -14.75 -17.17 0.03
N LEU A 142 -15.72 -16.25 -0.01
CA LEU A 142 -15.78 -15.15 -0.95
C LEU A 142 -15.44 -13.84 -0.23
N GLY A 143 -15.29 -12.75 -0.98
CA GLY A 143 -14.97 -11.42 -0.45
C GLY A 143 -16.11 -10.76 0.33
N LEU A 144 -17.24 -11.43 0.51
CA LEU A 144 -18.39 -10.91 1.23
C LEU A 144 -18.18 -11.02 2.75
N SER A 145 -18.39 -9.92 3.48
CA SER A 145 -18.23 -9.86 4.94
C SER A 145 -19.19 -8.86 5.58
N ASP A 146 -19.46 -9.01 6.87
CA ASP A 146 -20.13 -8.00 7.70
C ASP A 146 -19.18 -7.59 8.85
N PRO A 147 -18.30 -6.60 8.62
CA PRO A 147 -17.29 -6.25 9.62
C PRO A 147 -17.86 -5.65 10.91
N GLN A 148 -19.06 -5.06 10.84
CA GLN A 148 -19.69 -4.38 11.97
C GLN A 148 -20.67 -5.28 12.74
N GLY A 149 -21.02 -6.44 12.20
CA GLY A 149 -21.89 -7.42 12.86
C GLY A 149 -23.33 -6.92 13.04
N ASN A 150 -23.78 -6.01 12.17
CA ASN A 150 -25.10 -5.37 12.22
C ASN A 150 -25.87 -5.58 10.91
N ASP A 151 -25.63 -6.72 10.24
CA ASP A 151 -26.20 -7.10 8.95
C ASP A 151 -25.76 -6.19 7.78
N SER A 152 -24.66 -5.43 7.96
CA SER A 152 -24.08 -4.55 6.95
C SER A 152 -23.14 -5.31 5.99
N TRP A 153 -23.69 -6.27 5.25
CA TRP A 153 -22.91 -7.05 4.31
C TRP A 153 -22.32 -6.19 3.19
N GLN A 154 -21.01 -6.26 3.06
CA GLN A 154 -20.23 -5.57 2.03
C GLN A 154 -19.17 -6.49 1.44
N TRP A 155 -18.89 -6.27 0.17
CA TRP A 155 -17.76 -6.90 -0.50
C TRP A 155 -16.45 -6.24 -0.08
N ILE A 156 -15.34 -6.94 -0.30
CA ILE A 156 -14.02 -6.46 0.09
C ILE A 156 -13.56 -5.22 -0.69
N ASP A 157 -14.17 -4.94 -1.84
CA ASP A 157 -14.01 -3.71 -2.62
C ASP A 157 -14.90 -2.56 -2.13
N GLN A 158 -15.59 -2.75 -0.99
CA GLN A 158 -16.49 -1.80 -0.34
C GLN A 158 -17.82 -1.59 -1.08
N THR A 159 -18.13 -2.41 -2.09
CA THR A 159 -19.45 -2.38 -2.71
C THR A 159 -20.51 -2.97 -1.76
N PRO A 160 -21.65 -2.31 -1.55
CA PRO A 160 -22.74 -2.88 -0.78
C PRO A 160 -23.27 -4.15 -1.44
N TYR A 161 -23.57 -5.19 -0.65
CA TYR A 161 -24.13 -6.44 -1.18
C TYR A 161 -25.41 -6.20 -2.00
N THR A 162 -26.25 -5.25 -1.58
CA THR A 162 -27.54 -4.93 -2.22
C THR A 162 -27.42 -4.36 -3.63
N GLU A 163 -26.27 -3.84 -4.03
CA GLU A 163 -26.05 -3.25 -5.37
C GLU A 163 -25.42 -4.24 -6.36
N ASN A 164 -24.82 -5.33 -5.86
CA ASN A 164 -24.13 -6.33 -6.67
C ASN A 164 -25.02 -7.49 -7.16
N VAL A 165 -26.33 -7.43 -6.88
CA VAL A 165 -27.32 -8.37 -7.44
C VAL A 165 -27.78 -7.84 -8.80
N ARG A 166 -27.01 -8.09 -9.86
CA ARG A 166 -27.41 -7.76 -11.24
C ARG A 166 -27.30 -8.97 -12.17
#